data_AF-A0A510DTA8-F1
#
_entry.id   AF-A0A510DTA8-F1
#
_cell.length_a   1.000
_cell.length_b   1.000
_cell.length_c   1.000
_cell.angle_alpha   90.00
_cell.angle_beta   90.00
_cell.angle_gamma   90.00
#
_symmetry.space_group_name_H-M   'P 1'
#
loop_
_entity.id
_entity.type
_entity.pdbx_description
1 polymer ?
#
loop_
_entity_poly.entity_id
_entity_poly.type
_entity_poly.pdbx_seq_one_letter_code
_entity_poly.pdbx_strand_id
1 'polypeptide(L)'
;MNKVKLLWVIIIVGNLIDYAETLFFSHLEILQCDYNPLILGNTAFLNVFMVLTGVKLLSLSGIYWFTRLFDYLKVNAYKWIGLLPFAGGTVFILSWNLVAVLTSGYLQAMGL
;
A
#
# COMPACT_ATOMS: atom_id res chain seq x y z
N MET A 1 -6.87 14.47 18.21
CA MET A 1 -5.61 13.70 18.28
C MET A 1 -5.79 12.21 17.92
N ASN A 2 -6.83 11.53 18.43
CA ASN A 2 -7.04 10.09 18.16
C ASN A 2 -7.28 9.76 16.66
N LYS A 3 -8.04 10.58 15.94
CA LYS A 3 -8.34 10.34 14.50
C LYS A 3 -7.10 10.34 13.62
N VAL A 4 -6.22 11.33 13.78
CA VAL A 4 -4.99 11.45 13.00
C VAL A 4 -4.05 10.26 13.27
N LYS A 5 -3.91 9.86 14.53
CA LYS A 5 -3.11 8.68 14.90
C LYS A 5 -3.67 7.40 14.28
N LEU A 6 -4.98 7.19 14.36
CA LEU A 6 -5.64 6.03 13.76
C LEU A 6 -5.41 5.96 12.24
N LEU A 7 -5.58 7.08 11.53
CA LEU A 7 -5.33 7.13 10.09
C LEU A 7 -3.88 6.81 9.74
N TRP A 8 -2.92 7.32 10.52
CA TRP A 8 -1.51 6.95 10.37
C TRP A 8 -1.24 5.47 10.61
N VAL A 9 -1.86 4.87 11.62
CA VAL A 9 -1.75 3.43 11.87
C VAL A 9 -2.28 2.64 10.68
N ILE A 10 -3.44 2.99 10.13
CA ILE A 10 -4.02 2.35 8.95
C ILE A 10 -3.05 2.45 7.75
N ILE A 11 -2.51 3.64 7.49
CA ILE A 11 -1.58 3.87 6.38
C ILE A 11 -0.29 3.06 6.55
N ILE A 12 0.34 3.10 7.73
CA ILE A 12 1.62 2.42 7.97
C ILE A 12 1.44 0.91 7.96
N VAL A 13 0.53 0.38 8.78
CA VAL A 13 0.31 -1.06 8.88
C VAL A 13 -0.16 -1.62 7.54
N GLY A 14 -1.06 -0.91 6.87
CA GLY A 14 -1.56 -1.37 5.58
C GLY A 14 -0.51 -1.37 4.48
N ASN A 15 0.38 -0.37 4.43
CA ASN A 15 1.49 -0.40 3.48
C ASN A 15 2.53 -1.47 3.83
N LEU A 16 2.72 -1.82 5.11
CA LEU A 16 3.60 -2.92 5.51
C LEU A 16 3.02 -4.29 5.12
N ILE A 17 1.71 -4.49 5.27
CA ILE A 17 1.04 -5.72 4.84
C ILE A 17 1.16 -5.87 3.33
N ASP A 18 0.75 -4.85 2.57
CA ASP A 18 0.85 -4.85 1.10
C ASP A 18 2.30 -5.08 0.65
N TYR A 19 3.28 -4.42 1.29
CA TYR A 19 4.70 -4.65 1.01
C TYR A 19 5.13 -6.10 1.23
N ALA A 20 4.73 -6.71 2.35
CA ALA A 20 5.05 -8.10 2.65
C ALA A 20 4.38 -9.07 1.68
N GLU A 21 3.11 -8.83 1.32
CA GLU A 21 2.37 -9.62 0.33
C GLU A 21 3.05 -9.56 -1.04
N THR A 22 3.36 -8.36 -1.56
CA THR A 22 4.04 -8.19 -2.85
C THR A 22 5.41 -8.90 -2.84
N LEU A 23 6.20 -8.76 -1.78
CA LEU A 23 7.49 -9.47 -1.71
C LEU A 23 7.33 -10.99 -1.67
N PHE A 24 6.35 -11.49 -0.91
CA PHE A 24 6.08 -12.91 -0.81
C PHE A 24 5.66 -13.50 -2.17
N PHE A 25 4.73 -12.87 -2.87
CA PHE A 25 4.32 -13.29 -4.21
C PHE A 25 5.45 -13.17 -5.23
N SER A 26 6.35 -12.20 -5.06
CA SER A 26 7.48 -11.99 -5.96
C SER A 26 8.51 -13.10 -5.78
N HIS A 27 8.77 -13.48 -4.53
CA HIS A 27 9.66 -14.58 -4.19
C HIS A 27 9.18 -15.92 -4.74
N LEU A 28 7.86 -16.12 -4.81
CA LEU A 28 7.23 -17.31 -5.38
C LEU A 28 7.07 -17.25 -6.91
N GLU A 29 7.53 -16.18 -7.57
CA GLU A 29 7.41 -15.95 -9.02
C GLU A 29 5.96 -15.97 -9.57
N ILE A 30 4.96 -15.83 -8.69
CA ILE A 30 3.52 -15.83 -9.02
C ILE A 30 2.92 -14.44 -9.09
N LEU A 31 3.77 -13.41 -9.11
CA LEU A 31 3.37 -12.01 -9.25
C LEU A 31 2.98 -11.72 -10.71
N GLN A 32 1.92 -12.38 -11.19
CA GLN A 32 1.43 -12.30 -12.57
C GLN A 32 0.57 -11.06 -12.85
N CYS A 33 0.26 -10.27 -11.81
CA CYS A 33 -0.53 -9.03 -11.94
C CYS A 33 -0.05 -7.95 -10.96
N ASP A 34 1.21 -7.52 -11.02
CA ASP A 34 1.53 -6.20 -10.46
C ASP A 34 1.04 -5.14 -11.45
N TYR A 35 -0.08 -4.49 -11.13
CA TYR A 35 -0.56 -3.32 -11.88
C TYR A 35 0.26 -2.06 -11.57
N ASN A 36 1.37 -2.17 -10.84
CA ASN A 36 2.27 -1.06 -10.62
C ASN A 36 2.95 -0.65 -11.94
N PRO A 37 2.66 0.54 -12.50
CA PRO A 37 3.23 1.00 -13.76
C PRO A 37 4.75 1.10 -13.75
N LEU A 38 5.37 1.14 -12.57
CA LEU A 38 6.82 1.19 -12.40
C LEU A 38 7.50 -0.19 -12.43
N ILE A 39 6.73 -1.28 -12.35
CA ILE A 39 7.21 -2.67 -12.28
C ILE A 39 6.81 -3.46 -13.54
N LEU A 40 5.92 -2.91 -14.38
CA LEU A 40 5.27 -3.57 -15.51
C LEU A 40 6.21 -4.49 -16.33
N GLY A 41 6.06 -5.81 -16.15
CA GLY A 41 6.80 -6.85 -16.87
C GLY A 41 8.10 -7.34 -16.24
N ASN A 42 8.57 -6.77 -15.13
CA ASN A 42 9.80 -7.18 -14.44
C ASN A 42 9.49 -7.99 -13.18
N THR A 43 9.61 -9.32 -13.27
CA THR A 43 9.31 -10.25 -12.17
C THR A 43 10.52 -10.57 -11.28
N ALA A 44 11.71 -10.06 -11.61
CA ALA A 44 12.92 -10.38 -10.84
C ALA A 44 12.82 -9.82 -9.42
N PHE A 45 12.84 -10.70 -8.42
CA PHE A 45 12.64 -10.37 -7.00
C PHE A 45 13.46 -9.17 -6.52
N LEU A 46 14.74 -9.10 -6.90
CA LEU A 46 15.61 -8.00 -6.49
C LEU A 46 15.16 -6.64 -7.07
N ASN A 47 14.67 -6.62 -8.31
CA ASN A 47 14.14 -5.41 -8.93
C ASN A 47 12.82 -4.98 -8.28
N VAL A 48 11.91 -5.93 -8.05
CA VAL A 48 10.64 -5.69 -7.36
C VAL A 48 10.90 -5.16 -5.96
N PHE A 49 11.82 -5.77 -5.20
CA PHE A 49 12.22 -5.33 -3.87
C PHE A 49 12.72 -3.89 -3.85
N MET A 50 13.67 -3.54 -4.74
CA MET A 50 14.23 -2.19 -4.79
C MET A 50 13.19 -1.13 -5.14
N VAL A 51 12.39 -1.38 -6.19
CA VAL A 51 11.37 -0.43 -6.66
C VAL A 51 10.27 -0.27 -5.61
N LEU A 52 9.74 -1.38 -5.09
CA LEU A 52 8.69 -1.35 -4.09
C LEU A 52 9.14 -0.64 -2.81
N THR A 53 10.36 -0.91 -2.34
CA THR A 53 10.94 -0.21 -1.17
C THR A 53 11.01 1.29 -1.41
N GLY A 54 11.54 1.70 -2.57
CA GLY A 54 11.65 3.11 -2.94
C GLY A 54 10.28 3.79 -2.99
N VAL A 55 9.31 3.17 -3.66
CA VAL A 55 7.93 3.70 -3.77
C VAL A 55 7.29 3.85 -2.40
N LYS A 56 7.35 2.82 -1.53
CA LYS A 56 6.74 2.88 -0.20
C LYS A 56 7.37 3.96 0.68
N LEU A 57 8.70 4.06 0.70
CA LEU A 57 9.40 5.10 1.47
C LEU A 57 9.08 6.50 0.95
N LEU A 58 9.05 6.68 -0.38
CA LEU A 58 8.68 7.97 -0.99
C LEU A 58 7.25 8.35 -0.66
N SER A 59 6.30 7.42 -0.75
CA SER A 59 4.90 7.65 -0.38
C SER A 59 4.75 8.02 1.09
N LEU A 60 5.35 7.28 2.02
CA LEU A 60 5.27 7.58 3.45
C LEU A 60 5.92 8.92 3.80
N SER A 61 7.07 9.23 3.20
CA SER A 61 7.74 10.54 3.33
C SER A 61 6.87 11.67 2.78
N GLY A 62 6.28 11.48 1.60
CA GLY A 62 5.36 12.44 0.98
C GLY A 62 4.14 12.72 1.85
N ILE A 63 3.50 11.69 2.39
CA ILE A 63 2.36 11.83 3.31
C ILE A 63 2.79 12.53 4.60
N TYR A 64 3.99 12.22 5.12
CA TYR A 64 4.52 12.89 6.31
C TYR A 64 4.68 14.39 6.08
N TRP A 65 5.38 14.78 5.02
CA TRP A 65 5.56 16.20 4.67
C TRP A 65 4.24 16.91 4.35
N PHE A 66 3.32 16.21 3.67
CA PHE A 66 1.97 16.72 3.46
C PHE A 66 1.26 17.01 4.78
N THR A 67 1.32 16.12 5.77
CA THR A 67 0.72 16.40 7.09
C THR A 67 1.43 17.51 7.86
N ARG A 68 2.75 17.68 7.68
CA ARG A 68 3.51 18.80 8.27
C ARG A 68 3.11 20.15 7.68
N LEU A 69 2.68 20.19 6.42
CA LEU A 69 2.15 21.42 5.79
C LEU A 69 0.96 21.99 6.57
N PHE A 70 0.11 21.14 7.15
CA PHE A 70 -1.03 21.60 7.96
C PHE A 70 -0.60 22.25 9.28
N ASP A 71 0.53 21.81 9.87
CA ASP A 71 1.10 22.49 11.04
C ASP A 71 1.63 23.86 10.64
N TYR A 72 2.37 23.93 9.54
CA TYR A 72 2.95 25.15 9.03
C TYR A 72 1.88 26.20 8.69
N LEU A 73 0.80 25.79 8.05
CA LEU A 73 -0.33 26.64 7.67
C LEU A 73 -1.30 26.93 8.84
N LYS A 74 -1.01 26.45 10.05
CA LYS A 74 -1.87 26.62 11.26
C LYS A 74 -3.30 26.07 11.09
N VAL A 75 -3.47 25.04 10.26
CA VAL A 75 -4.75 24.36 9.99
C VAL A 75 -4.76 22.92 10.51
N ASN A 76 -4.07 22.69 11.63
CA ASN A 76 -3.85 21.36 12.20
C ASN A 76 -5.15 20.59 12.52
N ALA A 77 -6.26 21.30 12.76
CA ALA A 77 -7.58 20.73 13.01
C ALA A 77 -8.10 19.89 11.84
N TYR A 78 -7.65 20.17 10.60
CA TYR A 78 -8.11 19.51 9.37
C TYR A 78 -7.18 18.42 8.86
N LYS A 79 -6.08 18.12 9.57
CA LYS A 79 -5.11 17.06 9.18
C LYS A 79 -5.76 15.72 8.88
N TRP A 80 -6.79 15.37 9.65
CA TRP A 80 -7.48 14.09 9.49
C TRP A 80 -8.18 14.01 8.13
N ILE A 81 -8.73 15.12 7.62
CA ILE A 81 -9.35 15.17 6.29
C ILE A 81 -8.28 14.96 5.21
N GLY A 82 -7.14 15.61 5.35
CA GLY A 82 -6.02 15.43 4.42
C GLY A 82 -5.49 13.98 4.39
N LEU A 83 -5.58 13.26 5.51
CA LEU A 83 -5.14 11.86 5.61
C LEU A 83 -6.17 10.84 5.09
N LEU A 84 -7.46 11.19 5.01
CA LEU A 84 -8.51 10.29 4.53
C LEU A 84 -8.25 9.67 3.16
N PRO A 85 -7.88 10.41 2.10
CA PRO A 85 -7.64 9.79 0.79
C PRO A 85 -6.52 8.76 0.82
N PHE A 86 -5.46 8.99 1.60
CA PHE A 86 -4.34 8.04 1.73
C PHE A 86 -4.74 6.78 2.51
N ALA A 87 -5.48 6.95 3.61
CA ALA A 87 -6.00 5.82 4.39
C ALA A 87 -7.03 5.02 3.57
N GLY A 88 -7.93 5.70 2.86
CA GLY A 88 -8.92 5.10 1.98
C GLY A 88 -8.28 4.31 0.84
N GLY A 89 -7.26 4.88 0.17
CA GLY A 89 -6.48 4.17 -0.85
C GLY A 89 -5.78 2.93 -0.29
N THR A 90 -5.20 3.02 0.92
CA THR A 90 -4.56 1.88 1.58
C THR A 90 -5.57 0.76 1.85
N VAL A 91 -6.73 1.07 2.41
CA VAL A 91 -7.80 0.08 2.67
C VAL A 91 -8.31 -0.52 1.38
N PHE A 92 -8.50 0.29 0.33
CA PHE A 92 -8.96 -0.17 -0.97
C PHE A 92 -8.01 -1.18 -1.59
N ILE A 93 -6.70 -0.89 -1.62
CA ILE A 93 -5.67 -1.79 -2.16
C ILE A 93 -5.67 -3.12 -1.39
N LEU A 94 -5.65 -3.08 -0.06
CA LEU A 94 -5.67 -4.31 0.75
C LEU A 94 -6.94 -5.14 0.53
N SER A 95 -8.09 -4.49 0.43
CA SER A 95 -9.36 -5.17 0.18
C SER A 95 -9.36 -5.82 -1.21
N TRP A 96 -8.78 -5.14 -2.21
CA TRP A 96 -8.63 -5.67 -3.56
C TRP A 96 -7.70 -6.90 -3.60
N ASN A 97 -6.53 -6.80 -2.96
CA ASN A 97 -5.58 -7.92 -2.85
C ASN A 97 -6.24 -9.13 -2.16
N LEU A 98 -6.94 -8.90 -1.05
CA LEU A 98 -7.65 -9.96 -0.32
C LEU A 98 -8.68 -10.66 -1.20
N VAL A 99 -9.49 -9.91 -1.95
CA VAL A 99 -10.47 -10.49 -2.89
C VAL A 99 -9.76 -11.31 -3.96
N ALA A 100 -8.66 -10.80 -4.54
CA ALA A 100 -7.90 -11.52 -5.57
C ALA A 100 -7.30 -12.85 -5.04
N VAL A 101 -6.81 -12.86 -3.80
CA VAL A 101 -6.29 -14.08 -3.16
C VAL A 101 -7.42 -15.08 -2.90
N LEU A 102 -8.56 -14.63 -2.39
CA LEU A 102 -9.70 -15.51 -2.11
C LEU A 102 -10.29 -16.10 -3.39
N THR A 103 -10.40 -15.32 -4.47
CA THR A 103 -10.94 -15.81 -5.74
C THR A 103 -9.97 -16.77 -6.45
N SER A 104 -8.67 -16.46 -6.48
CA SER A 104 -7.66 -17.36 -7.05
C SER A 104 -7.57 -18.69 -6.29
N GLY A 105 -7.56 -18.64 -4.95
CA GLY A 105 -7.60 -19.85 -4.13
C GLY A 105 -8.90 -20.66 -4.29
N TYR A 106 -10.05 -19.99 -4.45
CA TYR A 106 -11.33 -20.64 -4.72
C TYR A 106 -11.35 -21.35 -6.09
N LEU A 107 -10.81 -20.72 -7.14
CA LEU A 107 -10.71 -21.33 -8.46
C LEU A 107 -9.80 -22.56 -8.45
N GLN A 108 -8.64 -22.48 -7.78
CA GLN A 108 -7.73 -23.62 -7.61
C GLN A 108 -8.37 -24.79 -6.86
N ALA A 109 -9.17 -24.52 -5.81
CA ALA A 109 -9.88 -25.55 -5.05
C ALA A 109 -10.99 -26.24 -5.86
N MET A 110 -11.51 -25.59 -6.90
CA MET A 110 -12.50 -26.14 -7.82
C MET A 110 -11.88 -26.88 -9.03
N GLY A 111 -10.55 -26.88 -9.16
CA GLY A 111 -9.86 -27.51 -10.31
C GLY A 111 -10.11 -26.81 -11.64
N LEU A 112 -10.42 -25.50 -11.60
CA LEU A 112 -10.66 -24.63 -12.76
C LEU A 112 -9.44 -23.76 -13.06
#